data_AF-A0A5M9J315-F1
#
_entry.id   AF-A0A5M9J315-F1
#
_cell.length_a   1.000
_cell.length_b   1.000
_cell.length_c   1.000
_cell.angle_alpha   90.00
_cell.angle_beta   90.00
_cell.angle_gamma   90.00
#
_symmetry.space_group_name_H-M   'P 1'
#
loop_
_entity.id
_entity.type
_entity.pdbx_description
1 polymer ?
#
loop_
_entity_poly.entity_id
_entity_poly.type
_entity_poly.pdbx_seq_one_letter_code
_entity_poly.pdbx_strand_id
1 'polypeptide(L)'
;MAGDWIKMRIDLQTHPKVFRMVSALQADRLRIIGGLHVAWSIFDTHSSDGVLVGYTVDAMDAVVGWSGFTQAMIDVEWASVNDGGSLVMPRFEEHNGASAKRRANDNERKRTARKSDGVRKMSARDAEEMRTREEKRREDQNPLSAQGSVDPRMPSEMTLDWNPDHKLLKTYSVHSGVALGLFTEEARRAFTAHYEPRGQVNTQAEWVQMLVKWVLNDRNRAAASNVRQFTPRPSTEPDFDSNAWAEGLVVSP
;
A
#
# COMPACT_ATOMS: atom_id res chain seq x y z
N MET A 1 -12.71 -13.79 -5.92
CA MET A 1 -11.80 -12.63 -6.07
C MET A 1 -12.61 -11.39 -5.77
N ALA A 2 -12.14 -10.49 -4.90
CA ALA A 2 -12.81 -9.21 -4.69
C ALA A 2 -12.58 -8.36 -5.96
N GLY A 3 -13.66 -7.87 -6.57
CA GLY A 3 -13.56 -7.01 -7.75
C GLY A 3 -12.91 -5.66 -7.42
N ASP A 4 -12.43 -4.97 -8.45
CA ASP A 4 -11.93 -3.61 -8.33
C ASP A 4 -13.04 -2.66 -7.85
N TRP A 5 -12.67 -1.68 -7.04
CA TRP A 5 -13.60 -0.75 -6.40
C TRP A 5 -13.13 0.70 -6.59
N ILE A 6 -14.09 1.60 -6.76
CA ILE A 6 -13.87 3.04 -6.85
C ILE A 6 -14.63 3.76 -5.74
N LYS A 7 -14.00 4.79 -5.16
CA LYS A 7 -14.60 5.57 -4.06
C LYS A 7 -15.48 6.69 -4.62
N MET A 8 -16.78 6.62 -4.34
CA MET A 8 -17.72 7.71 -4.65
C MET A 8 -18.06 8.51 -3.39
N ARG A 9 -18.10 9.84 -3.50
CA ARG A 9 -18.51 10.71 -2.38
C ARG A 9 -20.03 10.84 -2.31
N ILE A 10 -20.57 10.92 -1.09
CA ILE A 10 -22.00 11.11 -0.85
C ILE A 10 -22.51 12.51 -1.24
N ASP A 11 -21.63 13.52 -1.18
CA ASP A 11 -21.95 14.92 -1.48
C ASP A 11 -21.95 15.20 -3.00
N LEU A 12 -21.67 14.20 -3.84
CA LEU A 12 -21.70 14.37 -5.29
C LEU A 12 -23.11 14.75 -5.78
N GLN A 13 -24.15 14.27 -5.10
CA GLN A 13 -25.56 14.62 -5.35
C GLN A 13 -25.85 16.11 -5.20
N THR A 14 -25.06 16.84 -4.41
CA THR A 14 -25.24 18.27 -4.14
C THR A 14 -24.08 19.14 -4.66
N HIS A 15 -23.12 18.53 -5.35
CA HIS A 15 -21.90 19.22 -5.74
C HIS A 15 -22.17 20.25 -6.86
N PRO A 16 -21.70 21.51 -6.76
CA PRO A 16 -21.98 22.56 -7.76
C PRO A 16 -21.57 22.18 -9.18
N LYS A 17 -20.46 21.44 -9.35
CA LYS A 17 -20.02 20.93 -10.65
C LYS A 17 -21.01 19.93 -11.27
N VAL A 18 -21.69 19.10 -10.47
CA VAL A 18 -22.78 18.24 -10.98
C VAL A 18 -23.93 19.09 -11.48
N PHE A 19 -24.33 20.13 -10.73
CA PHE A 19 -25.41 21.02 -11.19
C PHE A 19 -25.05 21.79 -12.46
N ARG A 20 -23.78 22.17 -12.64
CA ARG A 20 -23.30 22.74 -13.92
C ARG A 20 -23.48 21.75 -15.07
N MET A 21 -23.08 20.50 -14.90
CA MET A 21 -23.27 19.47 -15.93
C MET A 21 -24.74 19.13 -16.17
N VAL A 22 -25.59 19.11 -15.13
CA VAL A 22 -27.06 18.98 -15.26
C VAL A 22 -27.62 20.08 -16.16
N SER A 23 -27.19 21.32 -15.94
CA SER A 23 -27.61 22.47 -16.76
C SER A 23 -27.09 22.37 -18.20
N ALA A 24 -25.84 21.93 -18.39
CA ALA A 24 -25.23 21.84 -19.72
C ALA A 24 -25.84 20.72 -20.57
N LEU A 25 -26.11 19.56 -19.96
CA LEU A 25 -26.57 18.36 -20.66
C LEU A 25 -28.09 18.13 -20.58
N GLN A 26 -28.82 19.00 -19.87
CA GLN A 26 -30.28 18.93 -19.69
C GLN A 26 -30.75 17.55 -19.20
N ALA A 27 -30.06 17.02 -18.21
CA ALA A 27 -30.26 15.66 -17.71
C ALA A 27 -30.31 15.61 -16.18
N ASP A 28 -30.92 14.56 -15.63
CA ASP A 28 -31.04 14.40 -14.19
C ASP A 28 -29.69 14.10 -13.52
N ARG A 29 -29.62 14.38 -12.21
CA ARG A 29 -28.40 14.21 -11.41
C ARG A 29 -27.90 12.77 -11.38
N LEU A 30 -28.80 11.78 -11.38
CA LEU A 30 -28.39 10.37 -11.30
C LEU A 30 -27.73 9.94 -12.60
N ARG A 31 -28.23 10.39 -13.75
CA ARG A 31 -27.59 10.14 -15.05
C ARG A 31 -26.19 10.75 -15.11
N ILE A 32 -26.02 11.99 -14.63
CA ILE A 32 -24.69 12.62 -14.55
C ILE A 32 -23.75 11.81 -13.66
N ILE A 33 -24.21 11.43 -12.46
CA ILE A 33 -23.41 10.66 -11.51
C ILE A 33 -23.05 9.26 -12.06
N GLY A 34 -23.98 8.61 -12.78
CA GLY A 34 -23.73 7.35 -13.47
C GLY A 34 -22.66 7.51 -14.56
N GLY A 35 -22.74 8.56 -15.37
CA GLY A 35 -21.71 8.87 -16.37
C GLY A 35 -20.34 9.13 -15.74
N LEU A 36 -20.30 9.88 -14.64
CA LEU A 36 -19.05 10.16 -13.91
C LEU A 36 -18.45 8.88 -13.34
N HIS A 37 -19.29 7.99 -12.81
CA HIS A 37 -18.85 6.68 -12.32
C HIS A 37 -18.20 5.86 -13.44
N VAL A 38 -18.80 5.80 -14.63
CA VAL A 38 -18.24 5.09 -15.79
C VAL A 38 -16.90 5.71 -16.20
N ALA A 39 -16.86 7.02 -16.42
CA ALA A 39 -15.65 7.71 -16.84
C ALA A 39 -14.50 7.54 -15.83
N TRP A 40 -14.77 7.72 -14.54
CA TRP A 40 -13.76 7.54 -13.50
C TRP A 40 -13.31 6.08 -13.35
N SER A 41 -14.19 5.10 -13.62
CA SER A 41 -13.80 3.69 -13.63
C SER A 41 -12.83 3.37 -14.77
N ILE A 42 -13.01 4.00 -15.94
CA ILE A 42 -12.09 3.86 -17.08
C ILE A 42 -10.72 4.46 -16.74
N PHE A 43 -10.69 5.66 -16.15
CA PHE A 43 -9.44 6.24 -15.64
C PHE A 43 -8.76 5.33 -14.63
N ASP A 44 -9.51 4.79 -13.66
CA ASP A 44 -8.97 3.93 -12.61
C ASP A 44 -8.43 2.60 -13.15
N THR A 45 -9.04 2.06 -14.21
CA THR A 45 -8.68 0.76 -14.80
C THR A 45 -7.50 0.89 -15.77
N HIS A 46 -7.49 1.95 -16.59
CA HIS A 46 -6.60 2.07 -17.73
C HIS A 46 -5.51 3.14 -17.57
N SER A 47 -5.46 3.85 -16.44
CA SER A 47 -4.42 4.82 -16.17
C SER A 47 -3.86 4.69 -14.75
N SER A 48 -2.54 4.79 -14.65
CA SER A 48 -1.80 4.81 -13.38
C SER A 48 -1.46 6.23 -12.90
N ASP A 49 -1.47 7.20 -13.82
CA ASP A 49 -1.00 8.58 -13.63
C ASP A 49 -2.08 9.64 -13.91
N GLY A 50 -3.28 9.21 -14.28
CA GLY A 50 -4.39 10.08 -14.67
C GLY A 50 -4.41 10.47 -16.15
N VAL A 51 -3.54 9.91 -16.99
CA VAL A 51 -3.55 10.10 -18.44
C VAL A 51 -4.10 8.85 -19.14
N LEU A 52 -5.12 9.03 -19.96
CA LEU A 52 -5.66 7.99 -20.85
C LEU A 52 -5.14 8.23 -22.28
N VAL A 53 -3.96 7.66 -22.56
CA VAL A 53 -3.34 7.76 -23.89
C VAL A 53 -4.25 7.12 -24.95
N GLY A 54 -4.55 7.86 -26.01
CA GLY A 54 -5.41 7.40 -27.11
C GLY A 54 -6.91 7.53 -26.87
N TYR A 55 -7.34 7.98 -25.67
CA TYR A 55 -8.73 8.37 -25.44
C TYR A 55 -8.91 9.85 -25.80
N THR A 56 -9.71 10.09 -26.84
CA THR A 56 -10.24 11.41 -27.18
C THR A 56 -11.54 11.69 -26.42
N VAL A 57 -12.03 12.94 -26.51
CA VAL A 57 -13.35 13.33 -25.97
C VAL A 57 -14.45 12.42 -26.52
N ASP A 58 -14.46 12.21 -27.84
CA ASP A 58 -15.47 11.37 -28.51
C ASP A 58 -15.34 9.89 -28.11
N ALA A 59 -14.12 9.39 -27.92
CA ALA A 59 -13.90 8.01 -27.50
C ALA A 59 -14.46 7.76 -26.09
N MET A 60 -14.26 8.71 -25.16
CA MET A 60 -14.84 8.61 -23.82
C MET A 60 -16.38 8.73 -23.86
N ASP A 61 -16.93 9.62 -24.67
CA ASP A 61 -18.38 9.75 -24.86
C ASP A 61 -19.01 8.47 -25.42
N ALA A 62 -18.32 7.78 -26.34
CA ALA A 62 -18.75 6.49 -26.85
C ALA A 62 -18.77 5.41 -25.77
N VAL A 63 -17.79 5.41 -24.85
CA VAL A 63 -17.76 4.49 -23.71
C VAL A 63 -18.85 4.79 -22.69
N VAL A 64 -19.08 6.07 -22.39
CA VAL A 64 -20.18 6.50 -21.49
C VAL A 64 -21.54 6.30 -22.16
N GLY A 65 -21.60 6.28 -23.48
CA GLY A 65 -22.84 6.22 -24.27
C GLY A 65 -23.59 7.55 -24.29
N TRP A 66 -22.88 8.67 -24.16
CA TRP A 66 -23.48 10.00 -24.08
C TRP A 66 -22.59 11.07 -24.72
N SER A 67 -22.96 11.51 -25.92
CA SER A 67 -22.29 12.62 -26.61
C SER A 67 -22.40 13.93 -25.85
N GLY A 68 -21.29 14.67 -25.78
CA GLY A 68 -21.12 15.93 -25.07
C GLY A 68 -20.79 15.77 -23.58
N PHE A 69 -20.81 14.55 -23.04
CA PHE A 69 -20.62 14.32 -21.61
C PHE A 69 -19.19 14.67 -21.17
N THR A 70 -18.20 14.22 -21.93
CA THR A 70 -16.78 14.44 -21.64
C THR A 70 -16.42 15.91 -21.82
N GLN A 71 -17.03 16.61 -22.78
CA GLN A 71 -16.89 18.07 -22.88
C GLN A 71 -17.43 18.76 -21.62
N ALA A 72 -18.61 18.39 -21.14
CA ALA A 72 -19.16 18.94 -19.90
C ALA A 72 -18.28 18.62 -18.68
N MET A 73 -17.59 17.47 -18.66
CA MET A 73 -16.59 17.16 -17.64
C MET A 73 -15.37 18.08 -17.71
N ILE A 74 -14.93 18.42 -18.92
CA ILE A 74 -13.82 19.35 -19.15
C ILE A 74 -14.19 20.77 -18.69
N ASP A 75 -15.39 21.23 -19.02
CA ASP A 75 -15.88 22.57 -18.65
C ASP A 75 -15.97 22.76 -17.12
N VAL A 76 -16.15 21.67 -16.38
CA VAL A 76 -16.10 21.67 -14.92
C VAL A 76 -14.74 21.22 -14.36
N GLU A 77 -13.70 21.13 -15.18
CA GLU A 77 -12.33 20.79 -14.77
C GLU A 77 -12.22 19.44 -14.03
N TRP A 78 -13.06 18.48 -14.40
CA TRP A 78 -12.93 17.08 -13.98
C TRP A 78 -12.24 16.21 -15.02
N ALA A 79 -12.07 16.73 -16.23
CA ALA A 79 -11.16 16.22 -17.23
C ALA A 79 -10.45 17.41 -17.90
N SER A 80 -9.36 17.15 -18.61
CA SER A 80 -8.72 18.07 -19.53
C SER A 80 -8.12 17.27 -20.69
N VAL A 81 -7.73 17.94 -21.76
CA VAL A 81 -7.02 17.31 -22.88
C VAL A 81 -5.58 17.82 -22.86
N ASN A 82 -4.60 16.92 -22.99
CA ASN A 82 -3.20 17.32 -23.11
C ASN A 82 -2.86 17.75 -24.54
N ASP A 83 -1.66 18.30 -24.75
CA ASP A 83 -1.19 18.75 -26.07
C ASP A 83 -1.15 17.62 -27.11
N GLY A 84 -1.09 16.36 -26.66
CA GLY A 84 -1.14 15.16 -27.50
C GLY A 84 -2.56 14.64 -27.80
N GLY A 85 -3.61 15.37 -27.42
CA GLY A 85 -5.01 14.99 -27.67
C GLY A 85 -5.57 13.88 -26.77
N SER A 86 -4.81 13.46 -25.74
CA SER A 86 -5.24 12.44 -24.77
C SER A 86 -5.99 13.05 -23.61
N LEU A 87 -6.99 12.33 -23.10
CA LEU A 87 -7.77 12.75 -21.95
C LEU A 87 -6.97 12.59 -20.66
N VAL A 88 -7.00 13.61 -19.82
CA VAL A 88 -6.31 13.69 -18.54
C VAL A 88 -7.34 13.95 -17.44
N MET A 89 -7.19 13.30 -16.30
CA MET A 89 -7.97 13.59 -15.10
C MET A 89 -7.14 14.47 -14.15
N PRO A 90 -7.48 15.76 -14.00
CA PRO A 90 -6.80 16.63 -13.05
C PRO A 90 -6.90 16.06 -11.63
N ARG A 91 -5.81 16.16 -10.87
CA ARG A 91 -5.73 15.68 -9.47
C ARG A 91 -6.04 14.19 -9.31
N PHE A 92 -5.65 13.36 -10.29
CA PHE A 92 -5.80 11.91 -10.22
C PHE A 92 -5.24 11.32 -8.93
N GLU A 93 -4.03 11.72 -8.51
CA GLU A 93 -3.37 11.25 -7.29
C GLU A 93 -4.14 11.54 -5.99
N GLU A 94 -5.00 12.56 -5.96
CA GLU A 94 -5.78 12.91 -4.77
C GLU A 94 -6.96 11.97 -4.56
N HIS A 95 -7.51 11.41 -5.65
CA HIS A 95 -8.79 10.71 -5.63
C HIS A 95 -8.73 9.27 -6.13
N ASN A 96 -8.04 9.02 -7.24
CA ASN A 96 -7.96 7.69 -7.87
C ASN A 96 -6.53 7.09 -7.86
N GLY A 97 -5.53 7.84 -7.39
CA GLY A 97 -4.17 7.33 -7.23
C GLY A 97 -4.04 6.20 -6.20
N ALA A 98 -2.99 5.38 -6.33
CA ALA A 98 -2.70 4.29 -5.40
C ALA A 98 -2.57 4.79 -3.95
N SER A 99 -2.02 5.99 -3.77
CA SER A 99 -1.92 6.68 -2.48
C SER A 99 -3.30 7.04 -1.91
N ALA A 100 -4.22 7.54 -2.73
CA ALA A 100 -5.59 7.85 -2.31
C ALA A 100 -6.36 6.61 -1.88
N LYS A 101 -6.26 5.51 -2.63
CA LYS A 101 -6.86 4.20 -2.27
C LYS A 101 -6.33 3.67 -0.94
N ARG A 102 -5.01 3.75 -0.71
CA ARG A 102 -4.40 3.36 0.59
C ARG A 102 -4.93 4.22 1.74
N ARG A 103 -4.95 5.54 1.60
CA ARG A 103 -5.49 6.46 2.61
C ARG A 103 -6.97 6.18 2.91
N ALA A 104 -7.77 5.87 1.88
CA ALA A 104 -9.18 5.52 2.05
C ALA A 104 -9.36 4.22 2.85
N ASN A 105 -8.59 3.18 2.54
CA ASN A 105 -8.60 1.92 3.28
C ASN A 105 -8.12 2.07 4.73
N ASP A 106 -7.08 2.86 4.97
CA ASP A 106 -6.59 3.12 6.32
C ASP A 106 -7.58 3.94 7.15
N ASN A 107 -8.27 4.91 6.54
CA ASN A 107 -9.36 5.62 7.20
C ASN A 107 -10.52 4.70 7.54
N GLU A 108 -10.90 3.78 6.65
CA GLU A 108 -11.95 2.79 6.94
C GLU A 108 -11.51 1.86 8.07
N ARG A 109 -10.30 1.30 8.01
CA ARG A 109 -9.73 0.47 9.08
C ARG A 109 -9.74 1.18 10.44
N LYS A 110 -9.30 2.45 10.49
CA LYS A 110 -9.33 3.26 11.71
C LYS A 110 -10.76 3.51 12.19
N ARG A 111 -11.71 3.74 11.28
CA ARG A 111 -13.13 3.92 11.62
C ARG A 111 -13.74 2.64 12.18
N THR A 112 -13.46 1.49 11.57
CA THR A 112 -13.91 0.18 12.07
C THR A 112 -13.30 -0.12 13.44
N ALA A 113 -12.00 0.14 13.63
CA ALA A 113 -11.32 -0.05 14.91
C ALA A 113 -11.94 0.80 16.02
N ARG A 114 -12.26 2.08 15.74
CA ARG A 114 -12.97 2.95 16.70
C ARG A 114 -14.38 2.47 17.02
N LYS A 115 -15.11 1.91 16.04
CA LYS A 115 -16.43 1.31 16.26
C LYS A 115 -16.37 0.04 17.10
N SER A 116 -15.33 -0.79 16.93
CA SER A 116 -15.15 -1.99 17.76
C SER A 116 -14.71 -1.67 19.19
N ASP A 117 -13.91 -0.60 19.39
CA ASP A 117 -13.53 -0.14 20.74
C ASP A 117 -14.69 0.53 21.48
N GLY A 118 -15.60 1.21 20.78
CA GLY A 118 -16.79 1.84 21.38
C GLY A 118 -17.81 0.88 22.00
N VAL A 119 -17.68 -0.44 21.76
CA VAL A 119 -18.54 -1.47 22.38
C VAL A 119 -17.89 -2.07 23.64
N ARG A 120 -16.61 -1.79 23.91
CA ARG A 120 -15.91 -2.36 25.08
C ARG A 120 -15.83 -1.34 26.23
N LYS A 121 -16.82 -1.51 27.13
CA LYS A 121 -16.87 -1.09 28.55
C LYS A 121 -17.31 0.35 28.85
N MET A 122 -18.63 0.48 29.00
CA MET A 122 -19.20 1.18 30.17
C MET A 122 -18.78 0.43 31.46
N SER A 123 -17.54 0.59 31.91
CA SER A 123 -17.05 0.17 33.26
C SER A 123 -15.61 0.62 33.42
N ALA A 124 -15.38 1.93 33.55
CA ALA A 124 -14.17 2.51 34.13
C ALA A 124 -14.46 3.99 34.47
N ARG A 125 -15.38 4.20 35.42
CA ARG A 125 -15.40 5.44 36.21
C ARG A 125 -14.48 5.20 37.39
N ASP A 126 -13.20 5.46 37.20
CA ASP A 126 -12.25 5.82 38.25
C ASP A 126 -10.85 5.87 37.65
N ALA A 127 -10.38 7.10 37.41
CA ALA A 127 -8.99 7.57 37.36
C ALA A 127 -8.87 8.76 36.41
N GLU A 128 -9.68 9.80 36.66
CA GLU A 128 -9.37 11.15 36.17
C GLU A 128 -9.25 12.06 37.40
N GLU A 129 -8.10 12.01 38.05
CA GLU A 129 -7.64 13.11 38.89
C GLU A 129 -6.10 13.10 38.95
N MET A 130 -5.47 13.97 38.17
CA MET A 130 -4.57 15.03 38.66
C MET A 130 -3.57 15.53 37.59
N ARG A 131 -3.87 16.75 37.14
CA ARG A 131 -2.98 17.93 37.09
C ARG A 131 -1.78 17.94 36.15
N THR A 132 -1.93 18.76 35.11
CA THR A 132 -1.01 19.81 34.65
C THR A 132 0.05 20.25 35.67
N ARG A 133 1.36 20.19 35.31
CA ARG A 133 2.35 21.22 35.69
C ARG A 133 3.63 21.20 34.84
N GLU A 134 4.05 22.43 34.57
CA GLU A 134 5.15 22.98 33.79
C GLU A 134 6.56 22.87 34.44
N GLU A 135 7.57 22.84 33.57
CA GLU A 135 8.99 23.26 33.69
C GLU A 135 9.69 23.40 35.07
N LYS A 136 10.79 22.67 35.29
CA LYS A 136 12.03 23.22 35.92
C LYS A 136 13.28 22.33 35.79
N ARG A 137 14.18 22.79 34.91
CA ARG A 137 15.65 22.85 34.95
C ARG A 137 16.35 22.32 36.22
N ARG A 138 17.27 21.36 36.05
CA ARG A 138 18.56 21.24 36.78
C ARG A 138 19.60 20.51 35.91
N GLU A 139 20.71 21.19 35.64
CA GLU A 139 21.99 20.64 35.19
C GLU A 139 22.76 20.10 36.41
N ASP A 140 23.47 18.97 36.27
CA ASP A 140 24.89 18.81 36.67
C ASP A 140 25.46 17.41 36.33
N GLN A 141 26.40 17.42 35.37
CA GLN A 141 27.74 16.77 35.31
C GLN A 141 27.94 15.23 35.31
N ASN A 142 28.08 14.68 34.08
CA ASN A 142 29.16 13.87 33.42
C ASN A 142 30.14 12.96 34.25
N PRO A 143 30.79 11.88 33.69
CA PRO A 143 31.09 11.70 32.26
C PRO A 143 31.05 10.28 31.62
N LEU A 144 31.02 10.28 30.27
CA LEU A 144 31.46 9.23 29.32
C LEU A 144 30.54 8.02 29.03
N SER A 145 29.63 8.20 28.06
CA SER A 145 29.50 7.28 26.91
C SER A 145 28.79 8.01 25.77
N ALA A 146 29.53 8.32 24.71
CA ALA A 146 29.06 9.02 23.53
C ALA A 146 28.15 8.12 22.68
N GLN A 147 26.86 8.06 23.02
CA GLN A 147 25.78 7.78 22.07
C GLN A 147 24.60 8.66 22.50
N GLY A 148 24.45 9.81 21.85
CA GLY A 148 23.36 10.74 22.13
C GLY A 148 22.03 10.00 22.05
N SER A 149 21.25 10.04 23.14
CA SER A 149 19.88 9.56 23.14
C SER A 149 19.07 10.45 22.20
N VAL A 150 19.01 10.06 20.93
CA VAL A 150 18.08 10.64 19.96
C VAL A 150 16.70 10.51 20.57
N ASP A 151 16.01 11.65 20.78
CA ASP A 151 14.64 11.63 21.28
C ASP A 151 13.83 10.65 20.40
N PRO A 152 13.26 9.57 20.96
CA PRO A 152 12.56 8.54 20.19
C PRO A 152 11.39 9.09 19.35
N ARG A 153 10.94 10.32 19.63
CA ARG A 153 9.90 11.03 18.88
C ARG A 153 10.42 11.94 17.78
N MET A 154 11.72 12.21 17.70
CA MET A 154 12.29 12.98 16.62
C MET A 154 12.35 12.15 15.33
N PRO A 155 11.82 12.67 14.21
CA PRO A 155 11.98 12.03 12.91
C PRO A 155 13.47 11.95 12.54
N SER A 156 13.94 10.77 12.18
CA SER A 156 15.31 10.51 11.76
C SER A 156 15.35 9.66 10.49
N GLU A 157 16.34 9.92 9.64
CA GLU A 157 16.64 9.10 8.47
C GLU A 157 17.30 7.78 8.90
N MET A 158 17.17 6.76 8.06
CA MET A 158 17.85 5.48 8.28
C MET A 158 19.35 5.64 8.07
N THR A 159 20.15 5.18 9.02
CA THR A 159 21.62 5.14 8.92
C THR A 159 22.11 3.69 9.02
N LEU A 160 23.27 3.37 8.45
CA LEU A 160 23.83 2.02 8.50
C LEU A 160 24.13 1.55 9.94
N ASP A 161 24.53 2.50 10.79
CA ASP A 161 24.82 2.29 12.21
C ASP A 161 23.57 2.38 13.10
N TRP A 162 22.39 2.53 12.50
CA TRP A 162 21.13 2.63 13.24
C TRP A 162 20.88 1.37 14.08
N ASN A 163 20.54 1.57 15.35
CA ASN A 163 20.21 0.50 16.28
C ASN A 163 18.80 0.68 16.84
N PRO A 164 17.98 -0.38 16.89
CA PRO A 164 16.65 -0.31 17.50
C PRO A 164 16.75 0.00 18.99
N ASP A 165 15.86 0.86 19.49
CA ASP A 165 15.71 1.04 20.93
C ASP A 165 15.24 -0.27 21.58
N HIS A 166 15.97 -0.74 22.59
CA HIS A 166 15.74 -2.05 23.20
C HIS A 166 14.37 -2.16 23.89
N LYS A 167 13.88 -1.07 24.48
CA LYS A 167 12.58 -1.06 25.17
C LYS A 167 11.45 -1.15 24.14
N LEU A 168 11.52 -0.34 23.08
CA LEU A 168 10.55 -0.39 21.99
C LEU A 168 10.58 -1.75 21.28
N LEU A 169 11.76 -2.28 20.99
CA LEU A 169 11.91 -3.57 20.32
C LEU A 169 11.26 -4.70 21.12
N LYS A 170 11.50 -4.74 22.44
CA LYS A 170 10.85 -5.71 23.34
C LYS A 170 9.33 -5.55 23.35
N THR A 171 8.81 -4.32 23.39
CA THR A 171 7.37 -4.09 23.35
C THR A 171 6.75 -4.56 22.02
N TYR A 172 7.28 -4.13 20.88
CA TYR A 172 6.71 -4.45 19.57
C TYR A 172 6.89 -5.93 19.19
N SER A 173 7.99 -6.57 19.59
CA SER A 173 8.21 -8.01 19.38
C SER A 173 7.19 -8.87 20.13
N VAL A 174 6.91 -8.56 21.40
CA VAL A 174 5.86 -9.22 22.19
C VAL A 174 4.49 -9.04 21.55
N HIS A 175 4.14 -7.82 21.14
CA HIS A 175 2.86 -7.55 20.48
C HIS A 175 2.70 -8.26 19.12
N SER A 176 3.80 -8.53 18.42
CA SER A 176 3.79 -9.17 17.10
C SER A 176 4.06 -10.68 17.13
N GLY A 177 4.28 -11.27 18.32
CA GLY A 177 4.57 -12.70 18.48
C GLY A 177 5.92 -13.14 17.87
N VAL A 178 6.91 -12.25 17.85
CA VAL A 178 8.25 -12.50 17.31
C VAL A 178 9.23 -12.66 18.47
N ALA A 179 9.99 -13.75 18.49
CA ALA A 179 11.00 -13.99 19.52
C ALA A 179 12.18 -13.01 19.37
N LEU A 180 12.68 -12.47 20.49
CA LEU A 180 13.80 -11.51 20.48
C LEU A 180 15.08 -12.07 19.85
N GLY A 181 15.30 -13.38 19.92
CA GLY A 181 16.47 -14.04 19.31
C GLY A 181 16.47 -14.02 17.77
N LEU A 182 15.38 -13.62 17.12
CA LEU A 182 15.31 -13.49 15.66
C LEU A 182 15.82 -12.14 15.16
N PHE A 183 16.03 -11.17 16.04
CA PHE A 183 16.61 -9.87 15.70
C PHE A 183 18.14 -9.96 15.73
N THR A 184 18.70 -10.76 14.83
CA THR A 184 20.15 -10.91 14.72
C THR A 184 20.79 -9.67 14.10
N GLU A 185 22.10 -9.55 14.27
CA GLU A 185 22.87 -8.47 13.65
C GLU A 185 22.79 -8.51 12.11
N GLU A 186 22.71 -9.70 11.51
CA GLU A 186 22.50 -9.82 10.06
C GLU A 186 21.13 -9.28 9.64
N ALA A 187 20.07 -9.60 10.39
CA ALA A 187 18.72 -9.11 10.10
C ALA A 187 18.65 -7.58 10.22
N ARG A 188 19.33 -6.99 11.22
CA ARG A 188 19.44 -5.53 11.36
C ARG A 188 20.17 -4.91 10.18
N ARG A 189 21.35 -5.44 9.80
CA ARG A 189 22.14 -4.92 8.67
C ARG A 189 21.40 -5.01 7.33
N ALA A 190 20.70 -6.13 7.09
CA ALA A 190 19.88 -6.27 5.89
C ALA A 190 18.75 -5.23 5.85
N PHE A 191 18.14 -4.95 7.01
CA PHE A 191 17.12 -3.92 7.14
C PHE A 191 17.68 -2.51 6.92
N THR A 192 18.80 -2.13 7.55
CA THR A 192 19.39 -0.79 7.38
C THR A 192 19.87 -0.56 5.95
N ALA A 193 20.54 -1.54 5.34
CA ALA A 193 20.97 -1.48 3.94
C ALA A 193 19.81 -1.31 2.94
N HIS A 194 18.62 -1.81 3.28
CA HIS A 194 17.44 -1.63 2.46
C HIS A 194 16.89 -0.20 2.54
N TYR A 195 16.83 0.38 3.73
CA TYR A 195 16.13 1.65 3.96
C TYR A 195 17.03 2.90 3.92
N GLU A 196 18.34 2.78 4.10
CA GLU A 196 19.30 3.89 3.98
C GLU A 196 19.21 4.62 2.63
N PRO A 197 19.23 3.96 1.46
CA PRO A 197 19.23 4.67 0.18
C PRO A 197 17.88 5.30 -0.19
N ARG A 198 16.82 5.04 0.60
CA ARG A 198 15.47 5.54 0.30
C ARG A 198 15.21 6.95 0.80
N GLY A 199 16.06 7.51 1.66
CA GLY A 199 15.87 8.85 2.23
C GLY A 199 14.55 9.01 3.00
N GLN A 200 13.95 7.90 3.48
CA GLN A 200 12.73 7.95 4.26
C GLN A 200 13.06 8.44 5.67
N VAL A 201 12.23 9.34 6.20
CA VAL A 201 12.33 9.84 7.57
C VAL A 201 11.22 9.22 8.40
N ASN A 202 11.55 8.54 9.50
CA ASN A 202 10.56 8.04 10.45
C ASN A 202 11.02 8.27 11.90
N THR A 203 10.09 8.16 12.84
CA THR A 203 10.40 8.10 14.27
C THR A 203 11.06 6.76 14.65
N GLN A 204 11.75 6.73 15.79
CA GLN A 204 12.39 5.50 16.28
C GLN A 204 11.38 4.36 16.47
N ALA A 205 10.16 4.68 16.92
CA ALA A 205 9.09 3.70 17.10
C ALA A 205 8.61 3.09 15.76
N GLU A 206 8.51 3.91 14.72
CA GLU A 206 8.13 3.47 13.37
C GLU A 206 9.21 2.59 12.75
N TRP A 207 10.49 2.97 12.89
CA TRP A 207 11.61 2.15 12.42
C TRP A 207 11.65 0.78 13.12
N VAL A 208 11.48 0.75 14.44
CA VAL A 208 11.41 -0.51 15.21
C VAL A 208 10.20 -1.35 14.77
N GLN A 209 9.04 -0.76 14.55
CA GLN A 209 7.87 -1.48 14.06
C GLN A 209 8.11 -2.08 12.66
N MET A 210 8.77 -1.34 11.78
CA MET A 210 9.14 -1.81 10.44
C MET A 210 10.14 -2.97 10.51
N LEU A 211 11.15 -2.91 11.40
CA LEU A 211 12.08 -4.00 11.64
C LEU A 211 11.37 -5.27 12.15
N VAL A 212 10.42 -5.14 13.08
CA VAL A 212 9.63 -6.27 13.59
C VAL A 212 8.81 -6.93 12.48
N LYS A 213 8.18 -6.14 11.60
CA LYS A 213 7.46 -6.67 10.43
C LYS A 213 8.40 -7.33 9.42
N TRP A 214 9.59 -6.75 9.21
CA TRP A 214 10.61 -7.31 8.34
C TRP A 214 11.02 -8.70 8.79
N VAL A 215 11.40 -8.86 10.06
CA VAL A 215 11.79 -10.16 10.66
C VAL A 215 10.63 -11.15 10.66
N LEU A 216 9.40 -10.72 10.93
CA LEU A 216 8.22 -11.59 10.85
C LEU A 216 8.00 -12.12 9.43
N ASN A 217 8.10 -11.25 8.42
CA ASN A 217 7.94 -11.65 7.02
C ASN A 217 9.07 -12.56 6.56
N ASP A 218 10.30 -12.29 7.00
CA ASP A 218 11.46 -13.12 6.70
C ASP A 218 11.31 -14.52 7.30
N ARG A 219 10.90 -14.62 8.57
CA ARG A 219 10.53 -15.89 9.22
C ARG A 219 9.46 -16.65 8.43
N ASN A 220 8.41 -15.95 8.01
CA ASN A 220 7.32 -16.57 7.26
C ASN A 220 7.77 -17.03 5.86
N ARG A 221 8.67 -16.30 5.20
CA ARG A 221 9.28 -16.70 3.93
C ARG A 221 10.20 -17.90 4.10
N ALA A 222 11.03 -17.92 5.14
CA ALA A 222 11.86 -19.07 5.48
C ALA A 222 11.00 -20.31 5.75
N ALA A 223 9.89 -20.17 6.49
CA ALA A 223 8.94 -21.26 6.72
C ALA A 223 8.17 -21.69 5.45
N ALA A 224 7.92 -20.76 4.51
CA ALA A 224 7.25 -21.04 3.25
C ALA A 224 8.18 -21.61 2.17
N SER A 225 9.50 -21.48 2.33
CA SER A 225 10.52 -22.06 1.46
C SER A 225 10.66 -23.57 1.66
N ASN A 226 9.54 -24.29 1.55
CA ASN A 226 9.57 -25.70 1.21
C ASN A 226 10.03 -25.79 -0.25
N VAL A 227 11.35 -25.93 -0.44
CA VAL A 227 11.93 -26.35 -1.72
C VAL A 227 11.33 -27.71 -2.06
N ARG A 228 10.24 -27.72 -2.82
CA ARG A 228 9.72 -28.95 -3.41
C ARG A 228 10.71 -29.34 -4.50
N GLN A 229 11.52 -30.37 -4.24
CA GLN A 229 12.23 -31.04 -5.32
C GLN A 229 11.19 -31.43 -6.37
N PHE A 230 11.41 -31.01 -7.62
CA PHE A 230 10.57 -31.45 -8.73
C PHE A 230 10.59 -32.97 -8.76
N THR A 231 9.42 -33.60 -8.76
CA THR A 231 9.31 -35.02 -9.05
C THR A 231 9.95 -35.24 -10.43
N PRO A 232 11.00 -36.07 -10.54
CA PRO A 232 11.61 -36.35 -11.83
C PRO A 232 10.52 -36.90 -12.75
N ARG A 233 10.31 -36.21 -13.87
CA ARG A 233 9.36 -36.65 -14.89
C ARG A 233 9.89 -37.97 -15.44
N PRO A 234 9.13 -39.08 -15.45
CA PRO A 234 9.57 -40.27 -16.15
C PRO A 234 9.72 -39.90 -17.62
N SER A 235 10.94 -40.01 -18.13
CA SER A 235 11.25 -39.76 -19.54
C SER A 235 10.56 -40.82 -20.38
N THR A 236 9.70 -40.40 -21.29
CA THR A 236 9.18 -41.25 -22.39
C THR A 236 10.17 -41.30 -23.56
N GLU A 237 11.45 -41.00 -23.29
CA GLU A 237 12.52 -41.10 -24.27
C GLU A 237 12.94 -42.58 -24.35
N PRO A 238 13.16 -43.12 -25.56
CA PRO A 238 13.75 -44.44 -25.69
C PRO A 238 15.12 -44.42 -25.00
N ASP A 239 15.32 -45.35 -24.08
CA ASP A 239 16.58 -45.51 -23.34
C ASP A 239 17.70 -45.82 -24.35
N PHE A 240 18.51 -44.83 -24.68
CA PHE A 240 19.60 -44.93 -25.65
C PHE A 240 20.72 -45.88 -25.18
N ASP A 241 20.77 -46.19 -23.88
CA ASP A 241 21.70 -47.16 -23.29
C ASP A 241 21.09 -48.58 -23.20
N SER A 242 19.85 -48.76 -23.67
CA SER A 242 19.22 -50.09 -23.72
C SER A 242 19.84 -50.96 -24.81
N ASN A 243 20.45 -52.07 -24.42
CA ASN A 243 20.93 -53.11 -25.34
C ASN A 243 19.81 -54.01 -25.89
N ALA A 244 18.53 -53.66 -25.69
CA ALA A 244 17.41 -54.42 -26.22
C ALA A 244 17.43 -54.55 -27.76
N TRP A 245 18.06 -53.60 -28.47
CA TRP A 245 18.24 -53.67 -29.93
C TRP A 245 19.23 -54.77 -30.37
N ALA A 246 20.05 -55.30 -29.46
CA ALA A 246 21.06 -56.32 -29.75
C ALA A 246 20.55 -57.76 -29.55
N GLU A 247 19.35 -57.95 -28.99
CA GLU A 247 18.70 -59.27 -28.88
C GLU A 247 18.30 -59.78 -30.28
N GLY A 248 19.19 -60.56 -30.90
CA GLY A 248 18.95 -61.20 -32.20
C GLY A 248 20.10 -61.07 -33.21
N LEU A 249 21.13 -60.29 -32.89
CA LEU A 249 22.30 -60.10 -33.77
C LEU A 249 23.43 -61.13 -33.55
N VAL A 250 23.25 -62.09 -32.64
CA VAL A 250 24.22 -63.17 -32.45
C VAL A 250 23.98 -64.24 -33.54
N VAL A 251 24.70 -64.10 -34.65
CA VAL A 251 24.84 -65.18 -35.63
C VAL A 251 25.77 -66.23 -35.03
N SER A 252 25.20 -67.33 -34.53
CA SER A 252 25.98 -68.49 -34.12
C SER A 252 26.72 -69.08 -35.33
N PRO A 253 28.02 -69.40 -35.20
CA PRO A 253 28.79 -70.09 -36.25
C PRO A 253 28.32 -71.52 -36.49
#